data_AF-W6MEP4-F1
#
_entry.id   AF-W6MEP4-F1
#
_cell.length_a   1.000
_cell.length_b   1.000
_cell.length_c   1.000
_cell.angle_alpha   90.00
_cell.angle_beta   90.00
_cell.angle_gamma   90.00
#
_symmetry.space_group_name_H-M   'P 1'
#
loop_
_entity.id
_entity.type
_entity.pdbx_description
1 polymer ?
#
loop_
_entity_poly.entity_id
_entity_poly.type
_entity_poly.pdbx_seq_one_letter_code
_entity_poly.pdbx_strand_id
1 'polypeptide(L)' 'MIGVSAHTNGMIPNLLKQPLSRATRFFAVNTVFFNGTWQIPFDPSMTKLEDFNTGNDVVQVPMMKTTLPLWYV' A
#
# COMPACT_ATOMS: atom_id res chain seq x y z
N MET A 1 8.12 18.28 9.99
CA MET A 1 7.33 17.27 10.73
C MET A 1 7.92 15.91 10.41
N ILE A 2 8.98 15.54 11.14
CA ILE A 2 9.92 14.44 10.80
C ILE A 2 9.39 13.07 11.28
N GLY A 3 8.43 13.07 12.22
CA GLY A 3 7.92 11.84 12.85
C GLY A 3 7.16 10.90 11.92
N VAL A 4 6.24 11.39 11.10
CA VAL A 4 5.35 10.50 10.32
C VAL A 4 6.09 9.71 9.25
N SER A 5 7.03 10.33 8.53
CA SER A 5 7.84 9.62 7.54
C SER A 5 8.66 8.49 8.20
N ALA A 6 9.33 8.78 9.33
CA ALA A 6 10.09 7.76 10.06
C ALA A 6 9.20 6.61 10.58
N HIS A 7 8.01 6.92 11.12
CA HIS A 7 7.08 5.91 11.63
C HIS A 7 6.34 5.11 10.55
N THR A 8 6.44 5.52 9.28
CA THR A 8 5.86 4.82 8.14
C THR A 8 6.92 4.22 7.23
N ASN A 9 8.15 4.07 7.73
CA ASN A 9 9.30 3.58 6.97
C ASN A 9 9.48 4.31 5.63
N GLY A 10 9.25 5.63 5.63
CA GLY A 10 9.34 6.48 4.45
C GLY A 10 8.15 6.40 3.49
N MET A 11 7.13 5.57 3.75
CA MET A 11 5.97 5.41 2.86
C MET A 11 5.02 6.62 2.84
N ILE A 12 5.02 7.44 3.91
CA ILE A 12 4.29 8.71 3.96
C ILE A 12 5.29 9.85 4.19
N PRO A 13 6.08 10.22 3.16
CA PRO A 13 7.17 11.19 3.33
C PRO A 13 6.63 12.61 3.53
N ASN A 14 5.52 12.94 2.89
CA ASN A 14 4.89 14.25 2.95
C ASN A 14 3.45 14.12 3.44
N LEU A 15 3.27 14.15 4.77
CA LEU A 15 1.93 14.17 5.36
C LEU A 15 1.14 15.42 4.96
N LEU A 16 1.82 16.57 4.89
CA LEU A 16 1.21 17.85 4.52
C LEU A 16 1.78 18.31 3.18
N LYS A 17 0.91 18.52 2.20
CA LYS A 17 1.28 19.08 0.88
C LYS A 17 1.64 20.56 0.94
N GLN A 18 1.16 21.27 1.96
CA GLN A 18 1.39 22.69 2.18
C GLN A 18 1.49 22.97 3.69
N PRO A 19 2.23 24.02 4.12
CA PRO A 19 2.41 24.33 5.53
C PRO A 19 1.06 24.60 6.22
N LEU A 20 0.95 24.22 7.50
CA LEU A 20 -0.21 24.62 8.30
C LEU A 20 -0.25 26.15 8.40
N SER A 21 -1.47 26.70 8.36
CA SER A 21 -1.68 28.14 8.57
C SER A 21 -1.12 28.57 9.92
N ARG A 22 -0.59 29.80 10.00
CA ARG A 22 -0.15 30.42 11.26
C ARG A 22 -1.26 30.56 12.31
N ALA A 23 -2.52 30.48 11.90
CA ALA A 23 -3.68 30.48 12.79
C ALA A 23 -4.02 29.10 13.37
N THR A 24 -3.38 28.02 12.90
CA THR A 24 -3.64 26.64 13.36
C THR A 24 -3.27 26.51 14.83
N ARG A 25 -4.25 26.15 15.68
CA ARG A 25 -4.04 25.98 17.13
C ARG A 25 -3.83 24.52 17.53
N PHE A 26 -4.29 23.58 16.72
CA PHE A 26 -4.18 22.15 16.99
C PHE A 26 -4.20 21.35 15.69
N PHE A 27 -3.44 20.24 15.65
CA PHE A 27 -3.43 19.27 14.57
C PHE A 27 -3.13 17.88 15.13
N ALA A 28 -4.11 16.99 15.09
CA ALA A 28 -3.94 15.59 15.46
C ALA A 28 -3.79 14.72 14.22
N VAL A 29 -2.83 13.80 14.24
CA VAL A 29 -2.62 12.82 13.18
C VAL A 29 -2.48 11.43 13.79
N ASN A 30 -3.09 10.45 13.14
CA ASN A 30 -2.83 9.05 13.35
C ASN A 30 -2.39 8.43 12.01
N THR A 31 -1.37 7.59 12.04
CA THR A 31 -0.89 6.85 10.86
C THR A 31 -0.73 5.39 11.24
N VAL A 32 -1.24 4.51 10.38
CA VAL A 32 -1.12 3.06 10.54
C VAL A 32 -0.21 2.53 9.43
N PHE A 33 0.83 1.82 9.82
CA PHE A 33 1.73 1.11 8.91
C PHE A 33 1.64 -0.39 9.22
N PHE A 34 1.39 -1.19 8.19
CA PHE A 34 1.33 -2.64 8.30
C PHE A 34 2.26 -3.27 7.26
N ASN A 35 3.17 -4.12 7.73
CA ASN A 35 4.07 -4.91 6.89
C ASN A 35 3.96 -6.37 7.30
N GLY A 36 2.97 -7.07 6.73
CA GLY A 36 2.75 -8.48 6.97
C GLY A 36 3.33 -9.33 5.84
N THR A 37 4.05 -10.39 6.18
CA THR A 37 4.42 -11.42 5.21
C THR A 37 3.27 -12.41 5.08
N TRP A 38 3.02 -12.86 3.85
CA TRP A 38 2.14 -14.01 3.62
C TRP A 38 2.70 -15.22 4.38
N GLN A 39 1.82 -16.00 5.03
CA GLN A 39 2.23 -17.26 5.66
C GLN A 39 2.81 -18.24 4.63
N ILE A 40 2.23 -18.23 3.42
CA ILE A 40 2.76 -18.94 2.26
C ILE A 40 2.99 -17.90 1.16
N PRO A 41 4.26 -17.47 0.94
CA PRO A 41 4.60 -16.51 -0.11
C PRO A 41 4.33 -17.03 -1.52
N PHE A 42 4.11 -16.12 -2.47
CA PHE A 42 4.03 -16.45 -3.89
C PHE A 42 5.42 -16.78 -4.44
N ASP A 43 5.49 -17.74 -5.37
CA ASP A 43 6.69 -17.97 -6.18
C ASP A 43 6.82 -16.84 -7.23
N PRO A 44 7.90 -16.03 -7.19
CA PRO A 44 8.09 -14.95 -8.15
C PRO A 44 8.13 -15.42 -9.61
N SER A 45 8.59 -16.65 -9.89
CA SER A 45 8.67 -17.21 -11.25
C SER A 45 7.28 -17.48 -11.86
N MET A 46 6.26 -17.57 -11.01
CA MET A 46 4.88 -17.75 -11.40
C MET A 46 4.15 -16.42 -11.69
N THR A 47 4.82 -15.29 -11.49
CA THR A 47 4.26 -13.95 -11.77
C THR A 47 4.39 -13.64 -13.26
N LYS A 48 3.26 -13.36 -13.92
CA LYS A 48 3.21 -13.09 -15.37
C LYS A 48 2.34 -11.89 -15.68
N LEU A 49 2.61 -11.23 -16.81
CA LEU A 49 1.74 -10.15 -17.29
C LEU A 49 0.41 -10.73 -17.75
N GLU A 50 -0.69 -10.23 -17.19
CA GLU A 50 -2.06 -10.64 -17.52
C GLU A 50 -2.97 -9.42 -17.57
N ASP A 51 -4.06 -9.56 -18.33
CA ASP A 51 -5.09 -8.54 -18.46
C ASP A 51 -5.82 -8.35 -17.12
N PHE A 52 -5.90 -7.11 -16.68
CA PHE A 52 -6.71 -6.68 -15.55
C PHE A 52 -7.69 -5.61 -16.01
N ASN A 53 -8.98 -5.86 -15.80
CA ASN A 53 -10.03 -4.89 -16.10
C ASN A 53 -10.21 -3.94 -14.92
N THR A 54 -9.93 -2.66 -15.13
CA THR A 54 -10.04 -1.60 -14.11
C THR A 54 -11.47 -1.09 -13.90
N GLY A 55 -12.42 -1.58 -14.71
CA GLY A 55 -13.78 -1.07 -14.86
C GLY A 55 -13.91 0.00 -15.96
N ASN A 56 -12.81 0.66 -16.34
CA ASN A 56 -12.77 1.65 -17.43
C ASN A 56 -12.01 1.14 -18.65
N ASP A 57 -10.93 0.39 -18.41
CA ASP A 57 -10.01 -0.10 -19.42
C ASP A 57 -9.37 -1.43 -18.99
N VAL A 58 -8.65 -2.05 -19.92
CA VAL A 58 -7.86 -3.25 -19.67
C VAL A 58 -6.39 -2.88 -19.69
N VAL A 59 -5.70 -3.18 -18.60
CA VAL A 59 -4.27 -2.93 -18.42
C VAL A 59 -3.53 -4.24 -18.13
N GLN A 60 -2.28 -4.33 -18.56
CA GLN A 60 -1.42 -5.48 -18.26
C GLN A 60 -0.76 -5.28 -16.90
N VAL A 61 -0.95 -6.22 -15.98
CA VAL A 61 -0.36 -6.19 -14.62
C VAL A 61 0.44 -7.46 -14.35
N PRO A 62 1.53 -7.39 -13.56
CA PRO A 62 2.23 -8.58 -13.09
C PRO A 62 1.35 -9.35 -12.08
N MET A 63 0.60 -10.33 -12.58
CA MET A 63 -0.33 -11.14 -11.80
C MET A 63 0.42 -12.27 -11.08
N MET A 64 0.40 -12.25 -9.74
CA MET A 64 0.95 -13.34 -8.92
C MET A 64 0.00 -14.55 -8.91
N LYS A 65 0.55 -15.77 -8.89
CA LYS A 65 -0.25 -17.01 -8.92
C LYS A 65 0.21 -18.00 -7.87
N THR A 66 -0.75 -18.66 -7.22
CA THR A 66 -0.53 -19.78 -6.32
C THR A 66 -1.80 -20.65 -6.26
N THR A 67 -1.69 -21.88 -5.77
CA THR A 67 -2.83 -22.77 -5.51
C THR A 67 -2.77 -23.19 -4.05
N LEU A 68 -3.76 -22.77 -3.26
CA LEU A 68 -3.80 -22.99 -1.81
C LEU A 68 -5.20 -23.42 -1.37
N PRO A 69 -5.33 -24.32 -0.39
CA PRO A 69 -6.61 -24.63 0.24
C PRO A 69 -6.97 -23.47 1.19
N LEU A 70 -7.48 -22.37 0.61
CA LEU A 70 -7.94 -21.22 1.37
C LEU A 70 -9.44 -21.37 1.67
N TRP A 71 -9.84 -20.91 2.84
CA TRP A 71 -11.24 -20.81 3.20
C TRP A 71 -11.91 -19.81 2.25
N TYR A 72 -12.81 -20.32 1.41
CA TYR A 72 -13.67 -19.53 0.55
C TYR A 72 -15.11 -19.84 0.94
N VAL A 73 -15.89 -18.79 1.22
CA VAL A 73 -17.32 -18.86 1.59
C VAL A 73 -18.20 -18.54 0.40
#